data_AF-A0A7X1IHB4-F1
#
_entry.id   AF-A0A7X1IHB4-F1
#
_cell.length_a   1.000
_cell.length_b   1.000
_cell.length_c   1.000
_cell.angle_alpha   90.00
_cell.angle_beta   90.00
_cell.angle_gamma   90.00
#
_symmetry.space_group_name_H-M   'P 1'
#
loop_
_entity.id
_entity.type
_entity.pdbx_description
1 polymer ?
#
loop_
_entity_poly.entity_id
_entity_poly.type
_entity_poly.pdbx_seq_one_letter_code
_entity_poly.pdbx_strand_id
1 'polypeptide(L)'
;MRTDLQVFGIRVIPSDPRDRHSSPEVRPLVDGADFIEHEYYGAVCGDALRWLLPGGPFSVGVTPHTVEMAAWCCCRSALDVEIRREGGTVVWACVEPDGDAPRSYAFRFDAGQYDAEVARATGERSWEWPSAAVARELEGLLRARPDWLDEWTCEVDEVWATPGVLDEIRLAFRNYVPQPDGAWRSAGRFGAVRPVTDEDPALQAERLAREITAGDPRRASGMRIDAPGAPLTDWLGTPRTFGPSSYRWR
;
A
#
# COMPACT_ATOMS: atom_id res chain seq x y z
N MET A 1 -34.79 17.50 -3.06
CA MET A 1 -33.77 17.42 -2.01
C MET A 1 -32.43 17.65 -2.69
N ARG A 2 -31.76 18.78 -2.44
CA ARG A 2 -30.33 18.88 -2.75
C ARG A 2 -29.65 18.00 -1.72
N THR A 3 -29.14 16.86 -2.15
CA THR A 3 -28.19 16.10 -1.34
C THR A 3 -26.91 16.93 -1.40
N ASP A 4 -26.61 17.66 -0.34
CA ASP A 4 -25.41 18.49 -0.31
C ASP A 4 -24.19 17.55 -0.41
N LEU A 5 -23.38 17.77 -1.45
CA LEU A 5 -22.14 17.03 -1.65
C LEU A 5 -21.13 17.50 -0.59
N GLN A 6 -20.49 16.54 0.07
CA GLN A 6 -19.38 16.82 0.97
C GLN A 6 -18.10 17.09 0.19
N VAL A 7 -17.16 17.77 0.84
CA VAL A 7 -15.79 17.98 0.35
C VAL A 7 -14.90 16.90 0.95
N PHE A 8 -14.23 16.15 0.08
CA PHE A 8 -13.26 15.14 0.48
C PHE A 8 -11.88 15.74 0.68
N GLY A 9 -11.19 15.34 1.75
CA GLY A 9 -9.79 15.69 2.00
C GLY A 9 -8.98 14.48 2.45
N ILE A 10 -7.67 14.53 2.27
CA ILE A 10 -6.72 13.55 2.80
C ILE A 10 -5.60 14.31 3.51
N ARG A 11 -5.40 13.98 4.78
CA ARG A 11 -4.24 14.39 5.57
C ARG A 11 -3.36 13.19 5.83
N VAL A 12 -2.04 13.38 5.82
CA VAL A 12 -1.11 12.37 6.33
C VAL A 12 -0.62 12.82 7.69
N ILE A 13 -0.69 11.94 8.68
CA ILE A 13 0.03 12.12 9.94
C ILE A 13 1.41 11.49 9.75
N PRO A 14 2.49 12.28 9.68
CA PRO A 14 3.84 11.73 9.52
C PRO A 14 4.22 10.87 10.73
N SER A 15 4.99 9.81 10.49
CA SER A 15 5.66 9.07 11.58
C SER A 15 7.07 9.62 11.83
N ASP A 16 7.60 9.36 13.04
CA ASP A 16 9.04 9.43 13.24
C ASP A 16 9.67 8.21 12.56
N PRO A 17 10.47 8.36 11.49
CA PRO A 17 11.02 7.23 10.77
C PRO A 17 12.02 6.44 11.62
N ARG A 18 12.48 6.97 12.77
CA ARG A 18 13.31 6.24 13.75
C ARG A 18 12.50 5.35 14.70
N ASP A 19 11.20 5.57 14.82
CA ASP A 19 10.33 4.72 15.63
C ASP A 19 9.86 3.51 14.81
N ARG A 20 10.38 2.33 15.18
CA ARG A 20 10.00 1.04 14.56
C ARG A 20 8.53 0.64 14.75
N HIS A 21 7.79 1.37 15.58
CA HIS A 21 6.38 1.14 15.87
C HIS A 21 5.47 2.21 15.25
N SER A 22 6.03 3.17 14.51
CA SER A 22 5.27 4.26 13.92
C SER A 22 5.30 4.18 12.39
N SER A 23 4.12 4.11 11.78
CA SER A 23 3.91 4.24 10.33
C SER A 23 3.16 5.53 10.04
N PRO A 24 3.40 6.19 8.90
CA PRO A 24 2.66 7.39 8.53
C PRO A 24 1.21 7.00 8.24
N GLU A 25 0.28 7.70 8.87
CA GLU A 25 -1.15 7.34 8.85
C GLU A 25 -1.91 8.21 7.86
N VAL A 26 -2.74 7.61 7.02
CA VAL A 26 -3.70 8.37 6.22
C VAL A 26 -4.90 8.76 7.08
N ARG A 27 -5.35 10.00 6.99
CA ARG A 27 -6.56 10.50 7.67
C ARG A 27 -7.50 11.12 6.64
N PRO A 28 -8.55 10.40 6.20
CA PRO A 28 -9.57 10.98 5.35
C PRO A 28 -10.35 12.05 6.11
N LEU A 29 -10.71 13.12 5.41
CA LEU A 29 -11.47 14.25 5.90
C LEU A 29 -12.79 14.35 5.15
N VAL A 30 -13.87 14.62 5.87
CA VAL A 30 -15.20 14.94 5.30
C VAL A 30 -15.57 16.33 5.78
N ASP A 31 -15.73 17.27 4.84
CA ASP A 31 -15.97 18.69 5.13
C ASP A 31 -14.91 19.29 6.07
N GLY A 32 -13.68 18.79 5.97
CA GLY A 32 -12.54 19.18 6.81
C GLY A 32 -12.46 18.51 8.19
N ALA A 33 -13.48 17.74 8.58
CA ALA A 33 -13.46 16.96 9.82
C ALA A 33 -12.77 15.61 9.62
N ASP A 34 -11.97 15.17 10.60
CA ASP A 34 -11.29 13.88 10.56
C ASP A 34 -12.30 12.74 10.70
N PHE A 35 -12.50 12.02 9.59
CA PHE A 35 -13.52 10.97 9.47
C PHE A 35 -13.31 9.85 10.49
N ILE A 36 -12.05 9.46 10.70
CA ILE A 36 -11.69 8.36 11.60
C ILE A 36 -11.86 8.79 13.04
N GLU A 37 -11.44 10.00 13.39
CA GLU A 37 -11.62 10.52 14.75
C GLU A 37 -13.10 10.63 15.12
N HIS A 38 -13.94 11.03 14.16
CA HIS A 38 -15.37 11.24 14.38
C HIS A 38 -16.16 9.93 14.41
N GLU A 39 -15.98 9.06 13.41
CA GLU A 39 -16.76 7.84 13.24
C GLU A 39 -16.19 6.65 14.02
N TYR A 40 -14.88 6.63 14.23
CA TYR A 40 -14.16 5.47 14.75
C TYR A 40 -12.98 5.86 15.63
N TYR A 41 -13.23 6.81 16.55
CA TYR A 41 -12.27 7.41 17.49
C TYR A 41 -11.23 6.40 17.99
N GLY A 42 -9.95 6.78 18.03
CA GLY A 42 -8.86 5.94 18.56
C GLY A 42 -8.41 4.79 17.66
N ALA A 43 -9.05 4.59 16.50
CA ALA A 43 -8.59 3.63 15.50
C ALA A 43 -7.40 4.17 14.70
N VAL A 44 -6.63 3.23 14.15
CA VAL A 44 -5.58 3.53 13.18
C VAL A 44 -6.15 3.32 11.78
N CYS A 45 -5.98 4.32 10.92
CA CYS A 45 -6.29 4.24 9.50
C CYS A 45 -5.03 3.83 8.71
N GLY A 46 -5.21 3.39 7.48
CA GLY A 46 -4.18 2.70 6.71
C GLY A 46 -2.83 3.41 6.59
N ASP A 47 -1.80 2.61 6.29
CA ASP A 47 -0.42 3.06 6.07
C ASP A 47 -0.31 3.89 4.78
N ALA A 48 0.08 5.16 4.91
CA ALA A 48 0.22 6.10 3.81
C ALA A 48 1.19 5.63 2.73
N LEU A 49 2.22 4.84 3.08
CA LEU A 49 3.15 4.28 2.10
C LEU A 49 2.47 3.31 1.13
N ARG A 50 1.43 2.61 1.59
CA ARG A 50 0.73 1.58 0.82
C ARG A 50 -0.58 2.10 0.22
N TRP A 51 -1.21 3.04 0.91
CA TRP A 51 -2.53 3.54 0.56
C TRP A 51 -2.48 4.68 -0.46
N LEU A 52 -1.48 5.55 -0.37
CA LEU A 52 -1.29 6.64 -1.31
C LEU A 52 -0.42 6.20 -2.48
N LEU A 53 -0.77 5.09 -3.14
CA LEU A 53 -0.14 4.66 -4.39
C LEU A 53 -1.13 4.83 -5.55
N PRO A 54 -0.67 4.95 -6.80
CA PRO A 54 -1.57 4.88 -7.95
C PRO A 54 -2.42 3.61 -7.90
N GLY A 55 -3.75 3.74 -7.96
CA GLY A 55 -4.66 2.60 -7.81
C GLY A 55 -4.83 2.11 -6.37
N GLY A 56 -4.38 2.88 -5.37
CA GLY A 56 -4.58 2.60 -3.95
C GLY A 56 -6.06 2.65 -3.52
N PRO A 57 -6.37 2.38 -2.23
CA PRO A 57 -7.73 2.17 -1.72
C PRO A 57 -8.73 3.29 -2.04
N PHE A 58 -8.28 4.54 -2.11
CA PHE A 58 -9.16 5.67 -2.43
C PHE A 58 -9.44 5.82 -3.93
N SER A 59 -8.74 5.10 -4.81
CA SER A 59 -8.94 5.20 -6.26
C SER A 59 -10.29 4.59 -6.64
N VAL A 60 -11.18 5.37 -7.27
CA VAL A 60 -12.53 4.90 -7.60
C VAL A 60 -12.68 4.68 -9.09
N GLY A 61 -12.66 3.41 -9.48
CA GLY A 61 -12.91 2.96 -10.85
C GLY A 61 -14.40 2.79 -11.18
N VAL A 62 -14.66 1.96 -12.19
CA VAL A 62 -16.04 1.58 -12.60
C VAL A 62 -16.64 0.50 -11.69
N THR A 63 -15.79 -0.30 -11.05
CA THR A 63 -16.20 -1.38 -10.15
C THR A 63 -16.16 -0.87 -8.71
N PRO A 64 -17.25 -1.01 -7.94
CA PRO A 64 -17.24 -0.78 -6.49
C PRO A 64 -16.24 -1.69 -5.79
N HIS A 65 -15.63 -1.20 -4.71
CA HIS A 65 -14.76 -2.01 -3.86
C HIS A 65 -14.89 -1.59 -2.40
N THR A 66 -14.59 -2.53 -1.51
CA THR A 66 -14.61 -2.27 -0.06
C THR A 66 -13.20 -1.97 0.42
N VAL A 67 -13.09 -0.93 1.24
CA VAL A 67 -11.87 -0.56 1.94
C VAL A 67 -12.09 -0.79 3.43
N GLU A 68 -11.23 -1.61 4.03
CA GLU A 68 -11.09 -1.70 5.48
C GLU A 68 -10.46 -0.38 5.95
N MET A 69 -11.29 0.61 6.25
CA MET A 69 -10.88 2.01 6.43
C MET A 69 -10.07 2.22 7.71
N ALA A 70 -10.49 1.58 8.80
CA ALA A 70 -9.79 1.64 10.08
C ALA A 70 -10.03 0.38 10.88
N ALA A 71 -9.06 0.02 11.70
CA ALA A 71 -9.15 -1.10 12.61
C ALA A 71 -8.67 -0.69 14.01
N TRP A 72 -9.37 -1.19 15.02
CA TRP A 72 -8.86 -1.25 16.38
C TRP A 72 -8.00 -2.51 16.55
N CYS A 73 -7.29 -2.65 17.68
CA CYS A 73 -6.56 -3.88 17.98
C CYS A 73 -7.45 -5.14 17.78
N CYS A 74 -6.82 -6.31 17.67
CA CYS A 74 -7.40 -7.59 17.17
C CYS A 74 -8.73 -8.09 17.78
N CYS A 75 -9.31 -7.42 18.77
CA CYS A 75 -10.57 -7.78 19.41
C CYS A 75 -11.80 -6.97 18.96
N ARG A 76 -11.66 -5.96 18.07
CA ARG A 76 -12.79 -5.24 17.48
C ARG A 76 -12.83 -5.38 15.97
N SER A 77 -14.04 -5.30 15.43
CA SER A 77 -14.36 -5.28 14.01
C SER A 77 -13.71 -4.06 13.33
N ALA A 78 -13.38 -4.17 12.05
CA ALA A 78 -12.87 -3.03 11.29
C ALA A 78 -14.03 -2.19 10.74
N LEU A 79 -13.80 -0.90 10.52
CA LEU A 79 -14.70 -0.03 9.77
C LEU A 79 -14.52 -0.29 8.28
N ASP A 80 -15.42 -1.04 7.68
CA ASP A 80 -15.46 -1.28 6.24
C ASP A 80 -16.29 -0.18 5.54
N VAL A 81 -15.73 0.37 4.46
CA VAL A 81 -16.39 1.38 3.63
C VAL A 81 -16.43 0.88 2.19
N GLU A 82 -17.63 0.71 1.65
CA GLU A 82 -17.79 0.46 0.21
C GLU A 82 -17.68 1.79 -0.52
N ILE A 83 -16.74 1.87 -1.46
CA ILE A 83 -16.50 3.04 -2.29
C ILE A 83 -16.94 2.73 -3.71
N ARG A 84 -17.78 3.62 -4.28
CA ARG A 84 -18.30 3.45 -5.64
C ARG A 84 -18.55 4.77 -6.35
N ARG A 85 -18.51 4.73 -7.68
CA ARG A 85 -18.84 5.88 -8.53
C ARG A 85 -20.30 5.79 -9.00
N GLU A 86 -21.04 6.87 -8.80
CA GLU A 86 -22.40 7.10 -9.30
C GLU A 86 -22.39 8.35 -10.20
N GLY A 87 -22.04 8.17 -11.48
CA GLY A 87 -21.94 9.29 -12.42
C GLY A 87 -20.89 10.32 -11.97
N GLY A 88 -21.33 11.56 -11.70
CA GLY A 88 -20.48 12.63 -11.19
C GLY A 88 -20.25 12.63 -9.68
N THR A 89 -20.64 11.55 -8.99
CA THR A 89 -20.55 11.45 -7.53
C THR A 89 -19.76 10.22 -7.12
N VAL A 90 -18.90 10.36 -6.10
CA VAL A 90 -18.30 9.23 -5.39
C VAL A 90 -19.09 9.02 -4.11
N VAL A 91 -19.52 7.79 -3.84
CA VAL A 91 -20.29 7.41 -2.66
C VAL A 91 -19.44 6.53 -1.78
N TRP A 92 -19.36 6.90 -0.50
CA TRP A 92 -18.84 6.05 0.56
C TRP A 92 -20.03 5.53 1.34
N ALA A 93 -20.31 4.22 1.25
CA ALA A 93 -21.32 3.57 2.07
C ALA A 93 -20.63 2.92 3.27
N CYS A 94 -20.98 3.40 4.46
CA CYS A 94 -20.39 2.96 5.72
C CYS A 94 -21.37 2.01 6.42
N VAL A 95 -20.84 0.93 6.98
CA VAL A 95 -21.59 0.03 7.85
C VAL A 95 -20.89 -0.01 9.20
N GLU A 96 -21.55 0.51 10.23
CA GLU A 96 -21.03 0.39 11.59
C GLU A 96 -21.09 -1.08 12.02
N PRO A 97 -19.96 -1.67 12.43
CA PRO A 97 -19.92 -3.10 12.72
C PRO A 97 -20.48 -3.48 14.11
N ASP A 98 -20.62 -2.51 15.03
CA ASP A 98 -21.01 -2.76 16.43
C ASP A 98 -22.33 -2.03 16.80
N GLY A 99 -23.38 -2.78 17.15
CA GLY A 99 -24.65 -2.28 17.70
C GLY A 99 -25.81 -3.29 17.59
N ASP A 100 -26.86 -3.14 18.42
CA ASP A 100 -28.07 -4.00 18.37
C ASP A 100 -28.84 -3.90 17.03
N ALA A 101 -28.57 -2.85 16.24
CA ALA A 101 -29.02 -2.67 14.87
C ALA A 101 -27.92 -1.99 14.04
N PRO A 102 -27.44 -2.58 12.93
CA PRO A 102 -26.41 -1.97 12.09
C PRO A 102 -26.91 -0.63 11.54
N ARG A 103 -26.15 0.45 11.79
CA ARG A 103 -26.40 1.73 11.15
C ARG A 103 -25.66 1.77 9.82
N SER A 104 -26.40 2.10 8.77
CA SER A 104 -25.84 2.41 7.46
C SER A 104 -26.07 3.87 7.14
N TYR A 105 -25.02 4.52 6.68
CA TYR A 105 -25.04 5.91 6.23
C TYR A 105 -24.07 6.05 5.06
N ALA A 106 -24.18 7.16 4.34
CA ALA A 106 -23.32 7.39 3.19
C ALA A 106 -22.93 8.84 3.02
N PHE A 107 -21.68 9.04 2.63
CA PHE A 107 -21.17 10.33 2.15
C PHE A 107 -21.15 10.32 0.63
N ARG A 108 -21.34 11.51 0.05
CA ARG A 108 -21.41 11.76 -1.38
C ARG A 108 -20.52 12.95 -1.71
N PHE A 109 -19.50 12.69 -2.51
CA PHE A 109 -18.52 13.69 -2.92
C PHE A 109 -18.69 14.01 -4.40
N ASP A 110 -18.38 15.25 -4.79
CA ASP A 110 -18.15 15.56 -6.21
C ASP A 110 -16.97 14.71 -6.71
N ALA A 111 -17.17 13.99 -7.81
CA ALA A 111 -16.19 13.03 -8.27
C ALA A 111 -14.90 13.70 -8.80
N GLY A 112 -15.01 14.88 -9.41
CA GLY A 112 -13.84 15.62 -9.89
C GLY A 112 -12.99 16.16 -8.75
N GLN A 113 -13.64 16.70 -7.71
CA GLN A 113 -12.97 17.15 -6.49
C GLN A 113 -12.30 16.00 -5.75
N TYR A 114 -13.00 14.87 -5.62
CA TYR A 114 -12.48 13.66 -4.98
C TYR A 114 -11.24 13.14 -5.72
N ASP A 115 -11.32 12.98 -7.05
CA ASP A 115 -10.19 12.48 -7.87
C ASP A 115 -8.98 13.42 -7.80
N ALA A 116 -9.22 14.74 -7.81
CA ALA A 116 -8.16 15.73 -7.67
C ALA A 116 -7.47 15.64 -6.30
N GLU A 117 -8.23 15.40 -5.23
CA GLU A 117 -7.67 15.25 -3.88
C GLU A 117 -6.86 13.97 -3.73
N VAL A 118 -7.34 12.85 -4.28
CA VAL A 118 -6.58 11.59 -4.30
C VAL A 118 -5.28 11.77 -5.08
N ALA A 119 -5.31 12.43 -6.24
CA ALA A 119 -4.12 12.71 -7.04
C ALA A 119 -3.13 13.62 -6.29
N ARG A 120 -3.62 14.68 -5.64
CA ARG A 120 -2.81 15.58 -4.81
C ARG A 120 -2.12 14.83 -3.68
N ALA A 121 -2.86 14.07 -2.88
CA ALA A 121 -2.31 13.30 -1.76
C ALA A 121 -1.33 12.21 -2.21
N THR A 122 -1.58 11.59 -3.37
CA THR A 122 -0.65 10.61 -3.99
C THR A 122 0.65 11.28 -4.44
N GLY A 123 0.61 12.54 -4.88
CA GLY A 123 1.78 13.31 -5.31
C GLY A 123 2.55 14.00 -4.17
N GLU A 124 1.89 14.32 -3.06
CA GLU A 124 2.53 14.93 -1.90
C GLU A 124 3.29 13.90 -1.06
N ARG A 125 4.63 13.96 -1.10
CA ARG A 125 5.53 12.99 -0.45
C ARG A 125 6.52 13.60 0.53
N SER A 126 6.26 14.82 1.00
CA SER A 126 7.12 15.53 1.97
C SER A 126 7.27 14.78 3.31
N TRP A 127 6.34 13.86 3.61
CA TRP A 127 6.33 13.00 4.79
C TRP A 127 7.10 11.68 4.60
N GLU A 128 7.47 11.32 3.38
CA GLU A 128 8.15 10.06 3.06
C GLU A 128 9.65 10.18 3.37
N TRP A 129 10.21 9.20 4.10
CA TRP A 129 11.66 9.18 4.38
C TRP A 129 12.45 8.54 3.22
N PRO A 130 13.77 8.78 3.11
CA PRO A 130 14.55 8.39 1.93
C PRO A 130 14.46 6.92 1.53
N SER A 131 14.60 5.97 2.46
CA SER A 131 14.49 4.54 2.13
C SER A 131 13.10 4.15 1.67
N ALA A 132 12.02 4.74 2.21
CA ALA A 132 10.68 4.50 1.71
C ALA A 132 10.51 5.02 0.27
N ALA A 133 11.05 6.20 -0.04
CA ALA A 133 11.04 6.73 -1.40
C ALA A 133 11.81 5.82 -2.37
N VAL A 134 13.02 5.34 -2.00
CA VAL A 134 13.78 4.39 -2.85
C VAL A 134 13.00 3.10 -3.07
N ALA A 135 12.37 2.55 -2.03
CA ALA A 135 11.57 1.34 -2.13
C ALA A 135 10.41 1.51 -3.12
N ARG A 136 9.66 2.61 -3.00
CA ARG A 136 8.53 2.94 -3.89
C ARG A 136 8.96 3.13 -5.34
N GLU A 137 10.01 3.91 -5.58
CA GLU A 137 10.54 4.14 -6.93
C GLU A 137 11.04 2.82 -7.56
N LEU A 138 11.77 2.00 -6.79
CA LEU A 138 12.26 0.71 -7.26
C LEU A 138 11.12 -0.23 -7.60
N GLU A 139 10.09 -0.32 -6.75
CA GLU A 139 8.91 -1.14 -7.04
C GLU A 139 8.22 -0.70 -8.33
N GLY A 140 8.02 0.61 -8.53
CA GLY A 140 7.45 1.16 -9.75
C GLY A 140 8.27 0.77 -10.99
N LEU A 141 9.59 0.94 -10.93
CA LEU A 141 10.50 0.58 -12.03
C LEU A 141 10.49 -0.91 -12.36
N LEU A 142 10.40 -1.78 -11.35
CA LEU A 142 10.34 -3.23 -11.55
C LEU A 142 8.98 -3.66 -12.11
N ARG A 143 7.88 -3.13 -11.58
CA ARG A 143 6.51 -3.42 -12.06
C ARG A 143 6.26 -2.90 -13.47
N ALA A 144 6.96 -1.85 -13.90
CA ALA A 144 6.90 -1.33 -15.27
C ALA A 144 7.59 -2.23 -16.32
N ARG A 145 8.11 -3.41 -15.93
CA ARG A 145 8.80 -4.36 -16.83
C ARG A 145 8.13 -5.74 -16.87
N PRO A 146 6.88 -5.84 -17.35
CA PRO A 146 6.17 -7.12 -17.41
C PRO A 146 6.92 -8.16 -18.24
N ASP A 147 7.50 -7.79 -19.39
CA ASP A 147 8.22 -8.72 -20.26
C ASP A 147 9.41 -9.40 -19.56
N TRP A 148 10.15 -8.66 -18.73
CA TRP A 148 11.28 -9.20 -17.97
C TRP A 148 10.81 -10.09 -16.82
N LEU A 149 9.71 -9.70 -16.15
CA LEU A 149 9.10 -10.53 -15.10
C LEU A 149 8.60 -11.86 -15.66
N ASP A 150 7.98 -11.83 -16.85
CA ASP A 150 7.51 -13.01 -17.56
C ASP A 150 8.66 -13.90 -18.03
N GLU A 151 9.72 -13.32 -18.61
CA GLU A 151 10.93 -14.03 -19.03
C GLU A 151 11.53 -14.87 -17.89
N TRP A 152 11.61 -14.29 -16.69
CA TRP A 152 12.16 -14.97 -15.51
C TRP A 152 11.14 -15.72 -14.68
N THR A 153 9.87 -15.69 -15.10
CA THR A 153 8.76 -16.40 -14.47
C THR A 153 8.59 -15.99 -13.00
N CYS A 154 8.61 -14.69 -12.74
CA CYS A 154 8.50 -14.14 -11.39
C CYS A 154 7.62 -12.90 -11.36
N GLU A 155 7.14 -12.54 -10.17
CA GLU A 155 6.45 -11.28 -9.92
C GLU A 155 7.17 -10.52 -8.80
N VAL A 156 7.09 -9.18 -8.84
CA VAL A 156 7.41 -8.37 -7.66
C VAL A 156 6.35 -8.63 -6.61
N ASP A 157 6.75 -9.27 -5.52
CA ASP A 157 5.89 -9.52 -4.38
C ASP A 157 5.78 -8.24 -3.56
N GLU A 158 6.91 -7.69 -3.10
CA GLU A 158 6.95 -6.43 -2.37
C GLU A 158 8.33 -5.77 -2.37
N VAL A 159 8.39 -4.44 -2.35
CA VAL A 159 9.57 -3.67 -1.98
C VAL A 159 9.19 -2.73 -0.84
N TRP A 160 9.95 -2.73 0.27
CA TRP A 160 9.58 -1.95 1.44
C TRP A 160 10.80 -1.42 2.20
N ALA A 161 10.59 -0.29 2.86
CA ALA A 161 11.46 0.18 3.93
C ALA A 161 10.85 -0.22 5.28
N THR A 162 11.70 -0.50 6.27
CA THR A 162 11.22 -0.85 7.61
C THR A 162 11.35 0.35 8.53
N PRO A 163 10.28 0.78 9.21
CA PRO A 163 10.37 1.82 10.23
C PRO A 163 11.46 1.50 11.26
N GLY A 164 12.25 2.51 11.65
CA GLY A 164 13.42 2.36 12.52
C GLY A 164 14.69 1.87 11.81
N VAL A 165 14.64 1.60 10.50
CA VAL A 165 15.79 1.20 9.69
C VAL A 165 15.85 2.08 8.43
N LEU A 166 16.71 3.10 8.45
CA LEU A 166 16.70 4.20 7.48
C LEU A 166 17.66 3.99 6.31
N ASP A 167 18.64 3.12 6.46
CA ASP A 167 19.78 2.94 5.58
C ASP A 167 19.67 1.66 4.73
N GLU A 168 18.50 1.02 4.70
CA GLU A 168 18.24 -0.12 3.82
C GLU A 168 16.78 -0.22 3.38
N ILE A 169 16.60 -0.87 2.24
CA ILE A 169 15.31 -1.38 1.76
C ILE A 169 15.37 -2.89 1.59
N ARG A 170 14.20 -3.48 1.53
CA ARG A 170 14.01 -4.91 1.32
C ARG A 170 13.15 -5.12 0.09
N LEU A 171 13.44 -6.17 -0.65
CA LEU A 171 12.65 -6.56 -1.81
C LEU A 171 12.46 -8.06 -1.83
N ALA A 172 11.28 -8.48 -2.25
CA ALA A 172 10.90 -9.86 -2.44
C ALA A 172 10.20 -10.03 -3.78
N PHE A 173 10.48 -11.17 -4.40
CA PHE A 173 9.84 -11.68 -5.58
C PHE A 173 9.19 -13.02 -5.25
N ARG A 174 8.12 -13.32 -5.97
CA ARG A 174 7.55 -14.66 -5.98
C ARG A 174 7.90 -15.33 -7.31
N ASN A 175 8.35 -16.57 -7.21
CA ASN A 175 8.72 -17.39 -8.36
C ASN A 175 7.57 -18.31 -8.73
N TYR A 176 7.35 -18.51 -10.03
CA TYR A 176 6.35 -19.43 -10.54
C TYR A 176 6.99 -20.55 -11.36
N VAL A 177 6.30 -21.69 -11.41
CA VAL A 177 6.63 -22.80 -12.31
C VAL A 177 5.38 -23.23 -13.07
N PRO A 178 5.49 -23.51 -14.37
CA PRO A 178 4.35 -23.95 -15.15
C PRO A 178 3.92 -25.35 -14.68
N GLN A 179 2.62 -25.59 -14.69
CA GLN A 179 2.02 -26.88 -14.40
C GLN A 179 1.61 -27.58 -15.71
N PRO A 180 1.49 -28.92 -15.73
CA PRO A 180 1.09 -29.67 -16.92
C PRO A 180 -0.28 -29.29 -17.49
N ASP A 181 -1.17 -28.72 -16.67
CA ASP A 181 -2.51 -28.25 -17.04
C ASP A 181 -2.52 -26.81 -17.62
N GLY A 182 -1.34 -26.19 -17.74
CA GLY A 182 -1.19 -24.80 -18.21
C GLY A 182 -1.33 -23.75 -17.11
N ALA A 183 -1.61 -24.13 -15.86
CA ALA A 183 -1.64 -23.20 -14.74
C ALA A 183 -0.22 -22.85 -14.25
N TRP A 184 -0.09 -21.74 -13.52
CA TRP A 184 1.14 -21.37 -12.83
C TRP A 184 1.02 -21.72 -11.35
N ARG A 185 2.06 -22.31 -10.77
CA ARG A 185 2.15 -22.57 -9.32
C ARG A 185 3.30 -21.80 -8.71
N SER A 186 3.07 -21.18 -7.55
CA SER A 186 4.15 -20.58 -6.77
C SER A 186 5.17 -21.65 -6.37
N ALA A 187 6.42 -21.41 -6.74
CA ALA A 187 7.57 -22.26 -6.43
C ALA A 187 8.40 -21.76 -5.25
N GLY A 188 7.97 -20.66 -4.61
CA GLY A 188 8.65 -20.05 -3.47
C GLY A 188 8.89 -18.55 -3.67
N ARG A 189 9.55 -17.95 -2.68
CA ARG A 189 9.95 -16.54 -2.71
C ARG A 189 11.47 -16.42 -2.76
N PHE A 190 11.95 -15.28 -3.22
CA PHE A 190 13.35 -14.91 -3.10
C PHE A 190 13.43 -13.40 -2.92
N GLY A 191 14.50 -12.89 -2.33
CA GLY A 191 14.59 -11.48 -2.00
C GLY A 191 15.99 -11.03 -1.62
N ALA A 192 16.09 -9.76 -1.26
CA ALA A 192 17.34 -9.05 -0.99
C ALA A 192 17.12 -7.95 0.07
N VAL A 193 18.20 -7.60 0.76
CA VAL A 193 18.34 -6.32 1.48
C VAL A 193 19.31 -5.46 0.66
N ARG A 194 19.01 -4.17 0.51
CA ARG A 194 19.83 -3.21 -0.24
C ARG A 194 20.12 -2.00 0.62
N PRO A 195 21.38 -1.54 0.67
CA PRO A 195 21.70 -0.30 1.35
C PRO A 195 21.07 0.89 0.61
N VAL A 196 20.66 1.89 1.37
CA VAL A 196 20.21 3.20 0.90
C VAL A 196 21.13 4.27 1.49
N THR A 197 21.38 5.29 0.68
CA THR A 197 22.19 6.46 1.03
C THR A 197 21.34 7.72 0.99
N ASP A 198 21.92 8.87 1.30
CA ASP A 198 21.27 10.18 1.17
C ASP A 198 21.24 10.72 -0.27
N GLU A 199 21.67 9.94 -1.26
CA GLU A 199 21.54 10.29 -2.68
C GLU A 199 20.05 10.42 -3.08
N ASP A 200 19.80 11.07 -4.22
CA ASP A 200 18.45 11.19 -4.78
C ASP A 200 17.77 9.81 -4.89
N PRO A 201 16.56 9.61 -4.31
CA PRO A 201 15.92 8.32 -4.28
C PRO A 201 15.66 7.70 -5.66
N ALA A 202 15.31 8.51 -6.66
CA ALA A 202 15.04 8.03 -8.01
C ALA A 202 16.32 7.52 -8.68
N LEU A 203 17.44 8.25 -8.54
CA LEU A 203 18.74 7.78 -9.05
C LEU A 203 19.20 6.48 -8.40
N GLN A 204 19.00 6.33 -7.09
CA GLN A 204 19.32 5.09 -6.38
C GLN A 204 18.45 3.92 -6.89
N ALA A 205 17.13 4.14 -7.01
CA ALA A 205 16.19 3.15 -7.51
C ALA A 205 16.50 2.73 -8.96
N GLU A 206 16.84 3.66 -9.85
CA GLU A 206 17.25 3.35 -11.22
C GLU A 206 18.52 2.50 -11.28
N ARG A 207 19.49 2.79 -10.42
CA ARG A 207 20.73 2.00 -10.33
C ARG A 207 20.44 0.58 -9.86
N LEU A 208 19.64 0.43 -8.80
CA LEU A 208 19.21 -0.87 -8.28
C LEU A 208 18.39 -1.65 -9.32
N ALA A 209 17.45 -0.99 -10.01
CA ALA A 209 16.65 -1.61 -11.05
C ALA A 209 17.53 -2.10 -12.20
N ARG A 210 18.52 -1.32 -12.64
CA ARG A 210 19.48 -1.73 -13.68
C ARG A 210 20.30 -2.94 -13.27
N GLU A 211 20.77 -2.99 -12.01
CA GLU A 211 21.50 -4.14 -11.48
C GLU A 211 20.64 -5.40 -11.44
N ILE A 212 19.42 -5.30 -10.88
CA ILE A 212 18.50 -6.42 -10.73
C ILE A 212 18.05 -6.96 -12.09
N THR A 213 17.79 -6.07 -13.06
CA THR A 213 17.25 -6.42 -14.38
C THR A 213 18.32 -6.74 -15.42
N ALA A 214 19.59 -6.81 -15.04
CA ALA A 214 20.69 -7.19 -15.94
C ALA A 214 20.66 -8.66 -16.38
N GLY A 215 19.85 -9.50 -15.73
CA GLY A 215 19.69 -10.92 -16.05
C GLY A 215 18.65 -11.56 -15.14
N ASP A 216 18.86 -12.84 -14.80
CA ASP A 216 18.01 -13.57 -13.86
C ASP A 216 18.05 -12.90 -12.48
N PRO A 217 16.93 -12.39 -11.94
CA PRO A 217 16.90 -11.72 -10.65
C PRO A 217 17.34 -12.64 -9.51
N ARG A 218 17.14 -13.96 -9.63
CA ARG A 218 17.60 -14.95 -8.64
C ARG A 218 19.12 -15.02 -8.54
N ARG A 219 19.83 -14.54 -9.56
CA ARG A 219 21.30 -14.48 -9.61
C ARG A 219 21.86 -13.09 -9.32
N ALA A 220 21.02 -12.09 -9.08
CA ALA A 220 21.46 -10.76 -8.71
C ALA A 220 22.21 -10.79 -7.37
N SER A 221 23.15 -9.86 -7.18
CA SER A 221 24.01 -9.79 -6.00
C SER A 221 23.18 -9.78 -4.71
N GLY A 222 23.54 -10.59 -3.70
CA GLY A 222 22.83 -10.62 -2.41
C GLY A 222 21.39 -11.14 -2.46
N MET A 223 20.91 -11.65 -3.59
CA MET A 223 19.61 -12.32 -3.68
C MET A 223 19.66 -13.67 -2.97
N ARG A 224 18.63 -13.99 -2.19
CA ARG A 224 18.49 -15.25 -1.44
C ARG A 224 17.15 -15.88 -1.74
N ILE A 225 17.13 -17.20 -1.90
CA ILE A 225 15.92 -17.99 -2.13
C ILE A 225 15.41 -18.51 -0.79
N ASP A 226 14.10 -18.55 -0.64
CA ASP A 226 13.42 -19.16 0.51
C ASP A 226 13.80 -20.64 0.63
N ALA A 227 14.25 -21.07 1.80
CA ALA A 227 14.76 -22.42 2.03
C ALA A 227 14.20 -23.03 3.32
N PRO A 228 13.89 -24.34 3.36
CA PRO A 228 13.48 -25.02 4.60
C PRO A 228 14.54 -24.83 5.70
N GLY A 229 14.14 -24.24 6.83
CA GLY A 229 15.01 -23.98 7.99
C GLY A 229 15.66 -22.58 8.04
N ALA A 230 15.51 -21.78 7.00
CA ALA A 230 15.88 -20.36 6.98
C ALA A 230 14.87 -19.60 6.10
N PRO A 231 13.61 -19.51 6.54
CA PRO A 231 12.57 -18.89 5.73
C PRO A 231 12.92 -17.43 5.45
N LEU A 232 12.54 -16.96 4.26
CA LEU A 232 12.86 -15.61 3.80
C LEU A 232 12.43 -14.52 4.81
N THR A 233 11.36 -14.78 5.55
CA THR A 233 10.82 -13.92 6.61
C THR A 233 11.73 -13.75 7.81
N ASP A 234 12.58 -14.73 8.13
CA ASP A 234 13.48 -14.63 9.30
C ASP A 234 14.60 -13.63 9.05
N TRP A 235 14.94 -13.41 7.78
CA TRP A 235 16.01 -12.50 7.37
C TRP A 235 15.50 -11.19 6.78
N LEU A 236 14.48 -11.23 5.91
CA LEU A 236 13.84 -10.00 5.41
C LEU A 236 12.95 -9.35 6.48
N GLY A 237 12.60 -10.07 7.54
CA GLY A 237 11.46 -9.66 8.35
C GLY A 237 10.15 -9.72 7.54
N THR A 238 9.08 -9.22 8.15
CA THR A 238 7.82 -8.97 7.45
C THR A 238 7.64 -7.47 7.27
N PRO A 239 7.03 -7.04 6.15
CA PRO A 239 6.52 -5.68 6.06
C PRO A 239 5.53 -5.50 7.20
N ARG A 240 5.83 -4.57 8.12
CA ARG A 240 4.94 -4.28 9.24
C ARG A 240 3.77 -3.48 8.73
N THR A 241 2.63 -4.13 8.59
CA THR A 241 1.34 -3.44 8.43
C THR A 241 0.81 -3.13 9.82
N PHE A 242 0.85 -1.87 10.23
CA PHE A 242 0.03 -1.39 11.35
C PHE A 242 -1.29 -0.86 10.78
N GLY A 243 -2.40 -1.22 11.42
CA GLY A 243 -3.74 -0.82 10.98
C GLY A 243 -4.39 -1.83 10.01
N PRO A 244 -5.42 -1.40 9.28
CA PRO A 244 -6.27 -2.31 8.50
C PRO A 244 -5.50 -3.09 7.43
N SER A 245 -5.98 -4.29 7.13
CA SER A 245 -5.26 -5.24 6.29
C SER A 245 -5.04 -4.70 4.87
N SER A 246 -3.77 -4.64 4.43
CA SER A 246 -3.41 -4.03 3.14
C SER A 246 -3.88 -4.80 1.89
N TYR A 247 -4.70 -5.84 2.07
CA TYR A 247 -4.99 -6.87 1.07
C TYR A 247 -6.47 -6.98 0.70
N ARG A 248 -7.37 -6.20 1.33
CA ARG A 248 -8.83 -6.39 1.20
C ARG A 248 -9.56 -5.50 0.19
N TRP A 249 -8.86 -4.67 -0.58
CA TRP A 249 -9.51 -3.73 -1.53
C TRP A 249 -9.24 -4.02 -3.02
N ARG A 250 -8.76 -5.23 -3.37
CA ARG A 250 -8.57 -5.65 -4.77
C ARG A 250 -9.86 -6.19 -5.39
#